data_AF-A0A3D1ING4-F1
#
_entry.id   AF-A0A3D1ING4-F1
#
_cell.length_a   1.000
_cell.length_b   1.000
_cell.length_c   1.000
_cell.angle_alpha   90.00
_cell.angle_beta   90.00
_cell.angle_gamma   90.00
#
_symmetry.space_group_name_H-M   'P 1'
#
loop_
_entity.id
_entity.type
_entity.pdbx_description
1 polymer ?
#
loop_
_entity_poly.entity_id
_entity_poly.type
_entity_poly.pdbx_seq_one_letter_code
_entity_poly.pdbx_strand_id
1 'polypeptide(L)'
;NTGIRNLPPSQPPLIWYAGLQKEFPELGNGGESAIAGPIYRHRQTYPAKLALPARYESCWFIGEYARGWVKAAKLDTQGKLQSIHPVLPPLRLGKPTNLKLGPQGRLHVLYYTKDDQGALVRIENKGAVKSAIAQALVHGLEQPPRHLKKSPLAKRGLQLMTKSDCLNCHQWTRPLVAPTFFEIAERYRDDKTAPKKLTDKVLQGGVGEWGQIPMAPHPQHTAKEARAMVDTILFLNQLKK
;
A
#
# COMPACT_ATOMS: atom_id res chain seq x y z
N ASN A 1 -8.90 32.09 -23.88
CA ASN A 1 -7.89 32.00 -22.81
C ASN A 1 -7.13 33.32 -22.76
N THR A 2 -7.48 34.24 -21.87
CA THR A 2 -6.89 35.60 -21.77
C THR A 2 -5.68 35.61 -20.83
N GLY A 3 -4.87 34.55 -20.83
CA GLY A 3 -3.85 34.25 -19.82
C GLY A 3 -3.03 35.45 -19.33
N ILE A 4 -2.74 35.44 -18.03
CA ILE A 4 -1.96 36.49 -17.36
C ILE A 4 -0.63 36.70 -18.09
N ARG A 5 -0.36 37.95 -18.51
CA ARG A 5 0.86 38.33 -19.24
C ARG A 5 2.07 38.52 -18.32
N ASN A 6 1.82 38.93 -17.08
CA ASN A 6 2.85 39.14 -16.06
C ASN A 6 2.76 38.02 -15.04
N LEU A 7 3.55 36.97 -15.24
CA LEU A 7 3.61 35.85 -14.31
C LEU A 7 4.30 36.28 -13.00
N PRO A 8 3.87 35.76 -11.84
CA PRO A 8 4.63 35.94 -10.61
C PRO A 8 6.03 35.34 -10.77
N PRO A 9 7.03 35.85 -10.02
CA PRO A 9 8.37 35.28 -10.02
C PRO A 9 8.35 33.79 -9.73
N SER A 10 9.19 33.03 -10.44
CA SER A 10 9.38 31.60 -10.19
C SER A 10 9.73 31.37 -8.72
N GLN A 11 9.08 30.38 -8.11
CA GLN A 11 9.35 29.96 -6.75
C GLN A 11 10.11 28.63 -6.78
N PRO A 12 11.06 28.40 -5.86
CA PRO A 12 11.70 27.09 -5.74
C PRO A 12 10.65 26.02 -5.37
N PRO A 13 10.87 24.76 -5.78
CA PRO A 13 9.96 23.68 -5.43
C PRO A 13 9.98 23.45 -3.92
N LEU A 14 8.79 23.22 -3.34
CA LEU A 14 8.66 22.84 -1.93
C LEU A 14 9.32 21.49 -1.64
N ILE A 15 9.22 20.57 -2.59
CA ILE A 15 9.83 19.23 -2.56
C ILE A 15 10.40 18.98 -3.94
N TRP A 16 11.69 18.67 -4.02
CA TRP A 16 12.34 18.17 -5.23
C TRP A 16 12.81 16.74 -4.97
N TYR A 17 12.91 15.92 -6.01
CA TYR A 17 13.53 14.62 -5.85
C TYR A 17 14.14 14.09 -7.12
N ALA A 18 15.35 13.54 -6.97
CA ALA A 18 16.07 12.81 -7.99
C ALA A 18 16.77 11.60 -7.34
N GLY A 19 16.53 10.40 -7.88
CA GLY A 19 17.09 9.17 -7.35
C GLY A 19 16.89 8.98 -5.84
N LEU A 20 17.90 8.43 -5.17
CA LEU A 20 17.99 8.38 -3.71
C LEU A 20 18.72 9.63 -3.19
N GLN A 21 18.04 10.41 -2.36
CA GLN A 21 18.59 11.67 -1.82
C GLN A 21 18.47 11.73 -0.30
N LYS A 22 19.28 12.60 0.32
CA LYS A 22 19.40 12.71 1.78
C LYS A 22 18.36 13.64 2.40
N GLU A 23 17.86 14.59 1.63
CA GLU A 23 16.97 15.66 2.06
C GLU A 23 15.54 15.16 2.25
N PHE A 24 15.10 14.24 1.38
CA PHE A 24 13.77 13.61 1.44
C PHE A 24 13.90 12.09 1.26
N PRO A 25 14.55 11.39 2.20
CA PRO A 25 14.79 9.95 2.11
C PRO A 25 13.48 9.16 2.06
N GLU A 26 12.40 9.72 2.61
CA GLU A 26 11.07 9.11 2.60
C GLU A 26 10.54 8.92 1.19
N LEU A 27 10.98 9.70 0.19
CA LEU A 27 10.55 9.57 -1.20
C LEU A 27 11.13 8.32 -1.88
N GLY A 28 12.20 7.76 -1.31
CA GLY A 28 12.89 6.57 -1.80
C GLY A 28 13.63 6.83 -3.12
N ASN A 29 13.90 5.75 -3.87
CA ASN A 29 14.62 5.77 -5.14
C ASN A 29 13.75 5.18 -6.28
N GLY A 30 14.15 5.40 -7.54
CA GLY A 30 13.49 4.87 -8.73
C GLY A 30 12.94 5.98 -9.65
N GLY A 31 11.85 5.69 -10.39
CA GLY A 31 11.28 6.64 -11.34
C GLY A 31 10.84 7.98 -10.73
N GLU A 32 10.80 9.03 -11.55
CA GLU A 32 10.59 10.43 -11.12
C GLU A 32 9.32 11.01 -11.72
N SER A 33 8.21 10.28 -11.57
CA SER A 33 6.90 10.59 -12.14
C SER A 33 5.94 11.08 -11.04
N ALA A 34 6.19 12.31 -10.59
CA ALA A 34 5.47 12.95 -9.48
C ALA A 34 4.00 13.17 -9.82
N ILE A 35 3.12 12.81 -8.88
CA ILE A 35 1.70 13.10 -8.95
C ILE A 35 1.33 14.03 -7.81
N ALA A 36 0.94 15.25 -8.15
CA ALA A 36 0.40 16.19 -7.17
C ALA A 36 -1.05 15.84 -6.85
N GLY A 37 -1.39 15.81 -5.57
CA GLY A 37 -2.75 15.64 -5.09
C GLY A 37 -3.24 16.83 -4.26
N PRO A 38 -4.38 16.66 -3.58
CA PRO A 38 -5.01 17.73 -2.81
C PRO A 38 -4.35 17.91 -1.44
N ILE A 39 -4.52 19.11 -0.86
CA ILE A 39 -4.25 19.35 0.57
C ILE A 39 -5.54 19.05 1.35
N TYR A 40 -5.43 18.22 2.39
CA TYR A 40 -6.56 17.94 3.27
C TYR A 40 -6.77 19.07 4.27
N ARG A 41 -8.01 19.54 4.30
CA ARG A 41 -8.53 20.44 5.33
C ARG A 41 -9.85 19.87 5.80
N HIS A 42 -9.94 19.56 7.08
CA HIS A 42 -11.16 19.05 7.68
C HIS A 42 -12.29 20.08 7.55
N ARG A 43 -13.50 19.61 7.23
CA ARG A 43 -14.71 20.44 7.22
C ARG A 43 -15.66 19.89 8.25
N GLN A 44 -16.34 20.78 8.98
CA GLN A 44 -17.35 20.39 9.97
C GLN A 44 -18.47 19.53 9.37
N THR A 45 -18.74 19.71 8.06
CA THR A 45 -19.73 18.92 7.32
C THR A 45 -19.28 17.50 6.98
N TYR A 46 -18.01 17.14 7.19
CA TYR A 46 -17.53 15.80 6.86
C TYR A 46 -17.98 14.77 7.90
N PRO A 47 -18.53 13.61 7.47
CA PRO A 47 -18.91 12.56 8.41
C PRO A 47 -17.69 11.96 9.10
N ALA A 48 -17.68 11.91 10.43
CA ALA A 48 -16.53 11.41 11.22
C ALA A 48 -16.08 9.98 10.84
N LYS A 49 -17.02 9.13 10.40
CA LYS A 49 -16.78 7.75 9.95
C LYS A 49 -16.28 7.62 8.50
N LEU A 50 -16.09 8.73 7.79
CA LEU A 50 -15.64 8.73 6.39
C LEU A 50 -14.45 9.67 6.20
N ALA A 51 -14.51 10.86 6.80
CA ALA A 51 -13.47 11.88 6.76
C ALA A 51 -12.12 11.31 7.21
N LEU A 52 -11.02 11.70 6.55
CA LEU A 52 -9.70 11.28 6.99
C LEU A 52 -9.41 11.75 8.43
N PRO A 53 -8.65 10.95 9.23
CA PRO A 53 -8.32 11.30 10.60
C PRO A 53 -7.58 12.64 10.72
N ALA A 54 -7.71 13.31 11.88
CA ALA A 54 -7.12 14.62 12.16
C ALA A 54 -5.60 14.73 11.91
N ARG A 55 -4.87 13.62 11.98
CA ARG A 55 -3.43 13.58 11.64
C ARG A 55 -3.12 14.04 10.21
N TYR A 56 -4.08 13.95 9.30
CA TYR A 56 -3.94 14.40 7.91
C TYR A 56 -4.29 15.88 7.72
N GLU A 57 -4.72 16.61 8.75
CA GLU A 57 -4.96 18.04 8.64
C GLU A 57 -3.71 18.75 8.10
N SER A 58 -3.86 19.63 7.13
CA SER A 58 -2.75 20.31 6.45
C SER A 58 -1.74 19.38 5.78
N CYS A 59 -2.10 18.12 5.49
CA CYS A 59 -1.26 17.25 4.66
C CYS A 59 -1.58 17.46 3.19
N TRP A 60 -0.54 17.71 2.39
CA TRP A 60 -0.56 17.57 0.95
C TRP A 60 -0.39 16.11 0.57
N PHE A 61 -1.37 15.53 -0.11
CA PHE A 61 -1.24 14.18 -0.63
C PHE A 61 -0.48 14.21 -1.95
N ILE A 62 0.55 13.38 -2.02
CA ILE A 62 1.42 13.23 -3.19
C ILE A 62 1.51 11.75 -3.56
N GLY A 63 1.64 11.47 -4.84
CA GLY A 63 1.85 10.13 -5.37
C GLY A 63 3.09 10.05 -6.24
N GLU A 64 3.52 8.84 -6.53
CA GLU A 64 4.57 8.60 -7.52
C GLU A 64 4.20 7.38 -8.35
N TYR A 65 4.10 7.60 -9.66
CA TYR A 65 3.54 6.64 -10.60
C TYR A 65 4.41 5.37 -10.72
N ALA A 66 5.73 5.52 -10.86
CA ALA A 66 6.61 4.39 -11.15
C ALA A 66 6.88 3.48 -9.93
N ARG A 67 6.89 4.07 -8.74
CA ARG A 67 7.22 3.46 -7.44
C ARG A 67 5.95 3.07 -6.68
N GLY A 68 4.81 3.64 -7.04
CA GLY A 68 3.49 3.18 -6.63
C GLY A 68 3.04 3.54 -5.24
N TRP A 69 3.62 4.60 -4.68
CA TRP A 69 3.28 5.06 -3.35
C TRP A 69 2.35 6.28 -3.40
N VAL A 70 1.57 6.42 -2.33
CA VAL A 70 0.88 7.65 -1.96
C VAL A 70 1.34 8.04 -0.56
N LYS A 71 1.79 9.28 -0.42
CA LYS A 71 2.34 9.86 0.81
C LYS A 71 1.61 11.15 1.16
N ALA A 72 1.67 11.50 2.43
CA ALA A 72 1.17 12.74 2.99
C ALA A 72 2.38 13.57 3.44
N ALA A 73 2.56 14.71 2.79
CA ALA A 73 3.50 15.74 3.16
C ALA A 73 2.80 16.72 4.11
N LYS A 74 3.12 16.67 5.41
CA LYS A 74 2.57 17.58 6.42
C LYS A 74 3.15 18.97 6.23
N LEU A 75 2.27 19.95 6.10
CA LEU A 75 2.63 21.36 5.99
C LEU A 75 2.32 22.10 7.29
N ASP A 76 3.13 23.09 7.62
CA ASP A 76 2.81 24.06 8.66
C ASP A 76 1.86 25.15 8.17
N THR A 77 1.58 26.14 9.02
CA THR A 77 0.69 27.26 8.71
C THR A 77 1.25 28.20 7.64
N GLN A 78 2.56 28.16 7.39
CA GLN A 78 3.24 28.95 6.35
C GLN A 78 3.39 28.16 5.04
N GLY A 79 2.92 26.91 5.00
CA GLY A 79 3.03 26.03 3.83
C GLY A 79 4.39 25.34 3.70
N LYS A 80 5.26 25.42 4.72
CA LYS A 80 6.56 24.74 4.73
C LYS A 80 6.37 23.27 5.12
N LEU A 81 7.17 22.40 4.50
CA LEU A 81 7.18 20.97 4.80
C LEU A 81 7.71 20.71 6.22
N GLN A 82 6.96 19.93 7.00
CA GLN A 82 7.36 19.43 8.31
C GLN A 82 7.76 17.96 8.31
N SER A 83 7.03 17.12 7.57
CA SER A 83 7.30 15.68 7.49
C SER A 83 6.62 15.04 6.28
N ILE A 84 7.11 13.87 5.87
CA ILE A 84 6.51 13.04 4.82
C ILE A 84 6.23 11.67 5.43
N HIS A 85 5.00 11.16 5.32
CA HIS A 85 4.66 9.83 5.81
C HIS A 85 3.74 9.07 4.84
N PRO A 86 3.79 7.73 4.80
CA PRO A 86 2.87 6.94 3.98
C PRO A 86 1.40 7.22 4.34
N VAL A 87 0.54 7.33 3.32
CA VAL A 87 -0.92 7.30 3.54
C VAL A 87 -1.39 5.87 3.72
N LEU A 88 -0.84 4.94 2.95
CA LEU A 88 -1.20 3.55 2.96
C LEU A 88 -0.02 2.67 3.36
N PRO A 89 0.45 2.67 4.62
CA PRO A 89 1.43 1.67 5.04
C PRO A 89 0.73 0.32 5.22
N PRO A 90 1.24 -0.80 4.66
CA PRO A 90 2.35 -1.00 3.73
C PRO A 90 1.93 -1.06 2.25
N LEU A 91 0.68 -0.74 1.95
CA LEU A 91 0.05 -0.95 0.66
C LEU A 91 0.53 -0.02 -0.47
N ARG A 92 1.04 -0.59 -1.55
CA ARG A 92 1.30 0.06 -2.85
C ARG A 92 0.13 -0.13 -3.80
N LEU A 93 -0.29 0.94 -4.44
CA LEU A 93 -1.45 0.97 -5.33
C LEU A 93 -1.08 0.73 -6.80
N GLY A 94 0.05 0.09 -7.13
CA GLY A 94 0.49 0.02 -8.53
C GLY A 94 0.94 1.40 -9.04
N LYS A 95 0.30 1.98 -10.05
CA LYS A 95 0.71 3.25 -10.68
C LYS A 95 -0.32 4.36 -10.41
N PRO A 96 -0.25 5.11 -9.30
CA PRO A 96 -1.20 6.19 -9.03
C PRO A 96 -1.06 7.28 -10.09
N THR A 97 -2.18 7.83 -10.57
CA THR A 97 -2.21 8.86 -11.62
C THR A 97 -2.98 10.10 -11.21
N ASN A 98 -3.96 9.96 -10.31
CA ASN A 98 -4.74 11.09 -9.84
C ASN A 98 -5.21 10.89 -8.40
N LEU A 99 -5.21 11.97 -7.63
CA LEU A 99 -5.63 11.99 -6.24
C LEU A 99 -6.67 13.09 -6.06
N LYS A 100 -7.81 12.79 -5.41
CA LYS A 100 -8.87 13.77 -5.19
C LYS A 100 -9.58 13.55 -3.86
N LEU A 101 -9.88 14.64 -3.16
CA LEU A 101 -10.78 14.60 -2.00
C LEU A 101 -12.23 14.63 -2.47
N GLY A 102 -13.00 13.65 -2.03
CA GLY A 102 -14.43 13.61 -2.25
C GLY A 102 -15.19 14.54 -1.30
N PRO A 103 -16.49 14.80 -1.56
CA PRO A 103 -17.31 15.74 -0.77
C PRO A 103 -17.52 15.34 0.69
N GLN A 104 -17.22 14.08 1.05
CA GLN A 104 -17.33 13.54 2.40
C GLN A 104 -15.96 13.40 3.10
N GLY A 105 -14.92 14.07 2.59
CA GLY A 105 -13.59 14.07 3.19
C GLY A 105 -12.78 12.78 2.97
N ARG A 106 -13.16 11.96 1.98
CA ARG A 106 -12.46 10.73 1.59
C ARG A 106 -11.42 11.00 0.51
N LEU A 107 -10.23 10.41 0.61
CA LEU A 107 -9.25 10.49 -0.46
C LEU A 107 -9.50 9.39 -1.49
N HIS A 108 -9.65 9.78 -2.75
CA HIS A 108 -9.80 8.90 -3.88
C HIS A 108 -8.48 8.89 -4.65
N VAL A 109 -8.01 7.70 -5.01
CA VAL A 109 -6.78 7.52 -5.78
C VAL A 109 -7.11 6.69 -7.01
N LEU A 110 -6.99 7.29 -8.19
CA LEU A 110 -7.01 6.58 -9.45
C LEU A 110 -5.62 6.00 -9.68
N TYR A 111 -5.56 4.73 -10.10
CA TYR A 111 -4.32 4.04 -10.38
C TYR A 111 -4.46 3.06 -11.53
N TYR A 112 -3.33 2.71 -12.14
CA TYR A 112 -3.22 1.58 -13.04
C TYR A 112 -2.55 0.40 -12.33
N THR A 113 -3.08 -0.81 -12.54
CA THR A 113 -2.40 -2.04 -12.14
C THR A 113 -1.15 -2.26 -12.99
N LYS A 114 -0.36 -3.30 -12.66
CA LYS A 114 0.77 -3.69 -13.50
C LYS A 114 0.36 -4.01 -14.94
N ASP A 115 -0.80 -4.66 -15.11
CA ASP A 115 -1.38 -5.01 -16.42
C ASP A 115 -2.21 -3.86 -17.05
N ASP A 116 -1.91 -2.62 -16.65
CA ASP A 116 -2.50 -1.37 -17.16
C ASP A 116 -4.04 -1.31 -17.09
N GLN A 117 -4.65 -2.03 -16.14
CA GLN A 117 -6.07 -1.89 -15.84
C GLN A 117 -6.29 -0.72 -14.87
N GLY A 118 -7.19 0.19 -15.25
CA GLY A 118 -7.57 1.32 -14.40
C GLY A 118 -8.42 0.87 -13.22
N ALA A 119 -8.09 1.37 -12.03
CA ALA A 119 -8.84 1.09 -10.80
C ALA A 119 -8.90 2.33 -9.89
N LEU A 120 -9.93 2.39 -9.06
CA LEU A 120 -10.19 3.52 -8.16
C LEU A 120 -10.19 3.06 -6.71
N VAL A 121 -9.24 3.55 -5.93
CA VAL A 121 -9.18 3.35 -4.46
C VAL A 121 -9.91 4.46 -3.75
N ARG A 122 -10.58 4.11 -2.65
CA ARG A 122 -11.16 5.08 -1.72
C ARG A 122 -10.58 4.85 -0.33
N ILE A 123 -10.04 5.91 0.24
CA ILE A 123 -9.41 5.93 1.56
C ILE A 123 -10.33 6.70 2.49
N GLU A 124 -10.83 6.02 3.52
CA GLU A 124 -11.81 6.56 4.46
C GLU A 124 -11.55 6.06 5.90
N ASN A 125 -11.99 6.82 6.90
CA ASN A 125 -11.80 6.50 8.31
C ASN A 125 -12.88 5.56 8.86
N LYS A 126 -12.67 4.24 8.85
CA LYS A 126 -13.61 3.28 9.44
C LYS A 126 -13.54 3.11 10.98
N GLY A 127 -12.90 4.04 11.71
CA GLY A 127 -12.91 4.05 13.18
C GLY A 127 -12.06 2.96 13.84
N ALA A 128 -11.10 2.35 13.13
CA ALA A 128 -10.21 1.32 13.68
C ALA A 128 -8.92 1.95 14.26
N VAL A 129 -8.98 2.40 15.52
CA VAL A 129 -7.83 2.83 16.37
C VAL A 129 -6.95 3.95 15.79
N LYS A 130 -6.16 4.64 16.63
CA LYS A 130 -5.32 5.82 16.29
C LYS A 130 -4.31 5.66 15.12
N SER A 131 -4.27 4.52 14.43
CA SER A 131 -3.33 4.21 13.34
C SER A 131 -3.96 3.72 12.03
N ALA A 132 -5.12 3.06 11.99
CA ALA A 132 -5.51 2.33 10.77
C ALA A 132 -6.35 3.17 9.80
N ILE A 133 -5.74 3.54 8.66
CA ILE A 133 -6.50 3.50 7.42
C ILE A 133 -6.82 2.02 7.18
N ALA A 134 -8.10 1.67 7.16
CA ALA A 134 -8.51 0.28 6.98
C ALA A 134 -8.09 -0.20 5.58
N GLN A 135 -7.11 -1.12 5.53
CA GLN A 135 -6.70 -1.85 4.31
C GLN A 135 -7.87 -2.49 3.56
N ALA A 136 -8.99 -2.73 4.26
CA ALA A 136 -10.20 -3.34 3.74
C ALA A 136 -10.98 -2.50 2.69
N LEU A 137 -10.53 -1.30 2.29
CA LEU A 137 -11.25 -0.42 1.33
C LEU A 137 -10.47 -0.02 0.09
N VAL A 138 -9.33 -0.66 -0.15
CA VAL A 138 -8.69 -0.54 -1.45
C VAL A 138 -9.46 -1.41 -2.44
N HIS A 139 -10.41 -0.80 -3.15
CA HIS A 139 -11.04 -1.41 -4.32
C HIS A 139 -9.94 -1.80 -5.32
N GLY A 140 -9.75 -3.12 -5.48
CA GLY A 140 -8.69 -3.74 -6.28
C GLY A 140 -7.70 -4.59 -5.48
N LEU A 141 -7.67 -4.46 -4.15
CA LEU A 141 -7.18 -5.51 -3.25
C LEU A 141 -8.33 -6.47 -2.95
N GLU A 142 -8.06 -7.76 -3.10
CA GLU A 142 -9.05 -8.77 -2.77
C GLU A 142 -9.23 -8.88 -1.25
N GLN A 143 -10.47 -9.10 -0.84
CA GLN A 143 -10.76 -9.41 0.56
C GLN A 143 -10.23 -10.82 0.87
N PRO A 144 -9.61 -11.03 2.05
CA PRO A 144 -9.17 -12.37 2.43
C PRO A 144 -10.36 -13.33 2.52
N PRO A 145 -10.18 -14.62 2.15
CA PRO A 145 -11.21 -15.62 2.30
C PRO A 145 -11.79 -15.63 3.72
N ARG A 146 -13.12 -15.54 3.84
CA ARG A 146 -13.82 -15.39 5.14
C ARG A 146 -13.46 -16.50 6.13
N HIS A 147 -13.16 -17.71 5.63
CA HIS A 147 -12.79 -18.87 6.42
C HIS A 147 -11.46 -18.73 7.17
N LEU A 148 -10.53 -17.91 6.69
CA LEU A 148 -9.27 -17.65 7.41
C LEU A 148 -9.49 -17.02 8.78
N LYS A 149 -10.58 -16.26 8.96
CA LYS A 149 -10.92 -15.63 10.24
C LYS A 149 -11.46 -16.63 11.28
N LYS A 150 -11.88 -17.83 10.85
CA LYS A 150 -12.47 -18.86 11.70
C LYS A 150 -11.42 -19.81 12.31
N SER A 151 -10.25 -19.94 11.69
CA SER A 151 -9.13 -20.73 12.22
C SER A 151 -8.20 -19.83 13.05
N PRO A 152 -7.93 -20.11 14.34
CA PRO A 152 -7.01 -19.31 15.15
C PRO A 152 -5.60 -19.22 14.56
N LEU A 153 -5.13 -20.32 13.97
CA LEU A 153 -3.83 -20.43 13.33
C LEU A 153 -3.73 -19.56 12.08
N ALA A 154 -4.73 -19.65 11.18
CA ALA A 154 -4.79 -18.82 9.97
C ALA A 154 -5.07 -17.33 10.27
N LYS A 155 -5.84 -17.05 11.32
CA LYS A 155 -6.19 -15.66 11.72
C LYS A 155 -4.94 -14.88 12.14
N ARG A 156 -4.01 -15.49 12.87
CA ARG A 156 -2.79 -14.81 13.33
C ARG A 156 -1.88 -14.43 12.18
N GLY A 157 -1.62 -15.35 11.25
CA GLY A 157 -0.79 -15.06 10.08
C GLY A 157 -1.46 -14.05 9.14
N LEU A 158 -2.78 -14.14 8.94
CA LEU A 158 -3.53 -13.13 8.18
C LEU A 158 -3.34 -11.71 8.76
N GLN A 159 -3.40 -11.56 10.09
CA GLN A 159 -3.15 -10.26 10.73
C GLN A 159 -1.73 -9.74 10.52
N LEU A 160 -0.74 -10.64 10.45
CA LEU A 160 0.63 -10.27 10.13
C LEU A 160 0.76 -9.86 8.66
N MET A 161 0.31 -10.70 7.74
CA MET A 161 0.35 -10.44 6.29
C MET A 161 -0.32 -9.13 5.92
N THR A 162 -1.46 -8.82 6.53
CA THR A 162 -2.17 -7.56 6.31
C THR A 162 -1.37 -6.37 6.82
N LYS A 163 -0.73 -6.47 7.99
CA LYS A 163 0.14 -5.42 8.54
C LYS A 163 1.49 -5.31 7.83
N SER A 164 1.81 -6.25 6.94
CA SER A 164 3.04 -6.35 6.16
C SER A 164 2.82 -6.06 4.68
N ASP A 165 3.90 -5.89 3.95
CA ASP A 165 3.93 -5.54 2.52
C ASP A 165 3.60 -6.69 1.56
N CYS A 166 3.19 -7.86 2.07
CA CYS A 166 2.86 -9.04 1.25
C CYS A 166 1.81 -8.73 0.18
N LEU A 167 0.78 -7.93 0.54
CA LEU A 167 -0.34 -7.57 -0.34
C LEU A 167 0.02 -6.59 -1.46
N ASN A 168 1.27 -6.12 -1.50
CA ASN A 168 1.76 -5.29 -2.60
C ASN A 168 2.06 -6.08 -3.86
N CYS A 169 2.44 -7.35 -3.69
CA CYS A 169 2.87 -8.21 -4.77
C CYS A 169 1.97 -9.43 -4.94
N HIS A 170 1.43 -9.94 -3.84
CA HIS A 170 0.54 -11.09 -3.79
C HIS A 170 -0.91 -10.66 -3.58
N GLN A 171 -1.84 -11.40 -4.17
CA GLN A 171 -3.28 -11.32 -3.87
C GLN A 171 -3.80 -12.72 -3.54
N TRP A 172 -5.07 -12.84 -3.20
CA TRP A 172 -5.64 -14.12 -2.81
C TRP A 172 -5.87 -15.01 -4.04
N THR A 173 -6.58 -14.52 -5.06
CA THR A 173 -7.09 -15.23 -6.23
C THR A 173 -6.63 -14.67 -7.59
N ARG A 174 -6.28 -13.39 -7.72
CA ARG A 174 -5.81 -12.81 -8.99
C ARG A 174 -4.34 -12.38 -8.95
N PRO A 175 -3.46 -12.87 -9.84
CA PRO A 175 -2.05 -12.45 -9.85
C PRO A 175 -1.91 -10.92 -9.97
N LEU A 176 -0.87 -10.36 -9.35
CA LEU A 176 -0.57 -8.91 -9.42
C LEU A 176 0.88 -8.65 -9.85
N VAL A 177 1.85 -8.89 -8.98
CA VAL A 177 3.29 -8.86 -9.32
C VAL A 177 3.89 -10.25 -9.18
N ALA A 178 3.42 -11.00 -8.18
CA ALA A 178 3.83 -12.32 -7.77
C ALA A 178 2.62 -13.28 -7.85
N PRO A 179 2.84 -14.61 -7.77
CA PRO A 179 1.74 -15.57 -7.72
C PRO A 179 0.78 -15.28 -6.58
N THR A 180 -0.46 -15.69 -6.75
CA THR A 180 -1.48 -15.61 -5.73
C THR A 180 -1.17 -16.52 -4.55
N PHE A 181 -1.73 -16.21 -3.38
CA PHE A 181 -1.62 -17.09 -2.23
C PHE A 181 -2.26 -18.46 -2.49
N PHE A 182 -3.34 -18.53 -3.29
CA PHE A 182 -3.92 -19.82 -3.69
C PHE A 182 -2.99 -20.62 -4.62
N GLU A 183 -2.28 -19.99 -5.56
CA GLU A 183 -1.30 -20.68 -6.41
C GLU A 183 -0.11 -21.18 -5.59
N ILE A 184 0.38 -20.39 -4.64
CA ILE A 184 1.45 -20.82 -3.72
C ILE A 184 0.98 -22.01 -2.89
N ALA A 185 -0.21 -21.92 -2.28
CA ALA A 185 -0.77 -23.03 -1.51
C ALA A 185 -0.86 -24.30 -2.36
N GLU A 186 -1.38 -24.18 -3.59
CA GLU A 186 -1.56 -25.30 -4.51
C GLU A 186 -0.23 -25.96 -4.88
N ARG A 187 0.77 -25.19 -5.31
CA ARG A 187 2.08 -25.73 -5.74
C ARG A 187 2.77 -26.52 -4.64
N TYR A 188 2.59 -26.11 -3.38
CA TYR A 188 3.23 -26.72 -2.22
C TYR A 188 2.31 -27.65 -1.42
N ARG A 189 1.15 -28.04 -1.97
CA ARG A 189 0.13 -28.84 -1.28
C ARG A 189 0.68 -30.12 -0.65
N ASP A 190 1.51 -30.85 -1.39
CA ASP A 190 2.00 -32.18 -0.99
C ASP A 190 3.46 -32.15 -0.46
N ASP A 191 4.10 -30.98 -0.43
CA ASP A 191 5.46 -30.83 0.07
C ASP A 191 5.49 -30.62 1.60
N LYS A 192 5.81 -31.70 2.34
CA LYS A 192 5.95 -31.67 3.81
C LYS A 192 7.03 -30.70 4.31
N THR A 193 7.99 -30.33 3.46
CA THR A 193 9.05 -29.39 3.79
C THR A 193 8.68 -27.92 3.47
N ALA A 194 7.56 -27.70 2.77
CA ALA A 194 7.09 -26.38 2.37
C ALA A 194 7.01 -25.36 3.50
N PRO A 195 6.52 -25.69 4.72
CA PRO A 195 6.43 -24.69 5.77
C PRO A 195 7.79 -24.08 6.13
N LYS A 196 8.85 -24.90 6.18
CA LYS A 196 10.21 -24.41 6.44
C LYS A 196 10.76 -23.66 5.22
N LYS A 197 10.70 -24.26 4.02
CA LYS A 197 11.22 -23.66 2.78
C LYS A 197 10.62 -22.28 2.52
N LEU A 198 9.30 -22.14 2.65
CA LEU A 198 8.60 -20.88 2.43
C LEU A 198 8.88 -19.87 3.53
N THR A 199 9.06 -20.31 4.78
CA THR A 199 9.47 -19.41 5.88
C THR A 199 10.84 -18.81 5.59
N ASP A 200 11.80 -19.65 5.20
CA ASP A 200 13.14 -19.23 4.82
C ASP A 200 13.09 -18.29 3.60
N LYS A 201 12.24 -18.59 2.61
CA LYS A 201 12.00 -17.74 1.43
C LYS A 201 11.47 -16.36 1.81
N VAL A 202 10.49 -16.26 2.72
CA VAL A 202 9.93 -14.97 3.18
C VAL A 202 11.02 -14.11 3.82
N LEU A 203 11.85 -14.70 4.68
CA LEU A 203 12.90 -13.98 5.40
C LEU A 203 14.06 -13.55 4.49
N GLN A 204 14.49 -14.43 3.59
CA GLN A 204 15.70 -14.24 2.77
C GLN A 204 15.41 -13.67 1.38
N GLY A 205 14.15 -13.69 0.95
CA GLY A 205 13.76 -13.32 -0.41
C GLY A 205 14.20 -14.36 -1.44
N GLY A 206 14.27 -13.93 -2.70
CA GLY A 206 14.88 -14.69 -3.78
C GLY A 206 14.08 -14.68 -5.08
N VAL A 207 14.62 -15.36 -6.09
CA VAL A 207 14.13 -15.33 -7.49
C VAL A 207 14.13 -16.74 -8.09
N GLY A 208 13.54 -16.94 -9.26
CA GLY A 208 13.65 -18.17 -10.06
C GLY A 208 12.45 -19.11 -9.98
N GLU A 209 11.92 -19.36 -8.78
CA GLU A 209 10.85 -20.35 -8.55
C GLU A 209 9.54 -20.05 -9.31
N TRP A 210 9.24 -18.77 -9.47
CA TRP A 210 8.00 -18.25 -10.07
C TRP A 210 8.27 -17.26 -11.20
N GLY A 211 9.48 -17.30 -11.75
CA GLY A 211 9.97 -16.38 -12.78
C GLY A 211 11.09 -15.46 -12.30
N GLN A 212 11.37 -14.42 -13.11
CA GLN A 212 12.54 -13.54 -12.95
C GLN A 212 12.31 -12.37 -12.00
N ILE A 213 11.10 -12.21 -11.45
CA ILE A 213 10.80 -11.11 -10.53
C ILE A 213 11.27 -11.53 -9.13
N PRO A 214 12.25 -10.83 -8.52
CA PRO A 214 12.74 -11.17 -7.20
C PRO A 214 11.72 -10.77 -6.11
N MET A 215 11.56 -11.63 -5.10
CA MET A 215 10.92 -11.27 -3.84
C MET A 215 11.98 -10.68 -2.90
N ALA A 216 11.75 -9.47 -2.38
CA ALA A 216 12.63 -8.86 -1.39
C ALA A 216 12.64 -9.68 -0.08
N PRO A 217 13.76 -9.69 0.66
CA PRO A 217 13.81 -10.27 2.01
C PRO A 217 12.91 -9.46 2.96
N HIS A 218 12.30 -10.15 3.93
CA HIS A 218 11.47 -9.53 4.98
C HIS A 218 12.11 -9.69 6.38
N PRO A 219 13.30 -9.09 6.64
CA PRO A 219 14.02 -9.26 7.90
C PRO A 219 13.34 -8.57 9.10
N GLN A 220 12.34 -7.72 8.85
CA GLN A 220 11.51 -7.11 9.88
C GLN A 220 10.62 -8.11 10.63
N HIS A 221 10.53 -9.37 10.17
CA HIS A 221 9.75 -10.42 10.79
C HIS A 221 10.63 -11.46 11.47
N THR A 222 10.19 -11.93 12.62
CA THR A 222 10.80 -13.10 13.25
C THR A 222 10.45 -14.38 12.46
N ALA A 223 11.25 -15.43 12.60
CA ALA A 223 10.95 -16.74 11.99
C ALA A 223 9.59 -17.29 12.42
N LYS A 224 9.17 -17.04 13.67
CA LYS A 224 7.85 -17.43 14.18
C LYS A 224 6.72 -16.67 13.49
N GLU A 225 6.89 -15.38 13.23
CA GLU A 225 5.90 -14.58 12.51
C GLU A 225 5.81 -14.98 11.04
N ALA A 226 6.93 -15.11 10.36
CA ALA A 226 7.00 -15.59 8.98
C ALA A 226 6.35 -16.98 8.85
N ARG A 227 6.64 -17.88 9.80
CA ARG A 227 6.02 -19.21 9.84
C ARG A 227 4.50 -19.14 9.96
N ALA A 228 3.96 -18.29 10.84
CA ALA A 228 2.51 -18.12 10.96
C ALA A 228 1.86 -17.59 9.68
N MET A 229 2.54 -16.69 8.95
CA MET A 229 2.08 -16.20 7.64
C MET A 229 2.07 -17.32 6.60
N VAL A 230 3.13 -18.12 6.53
CA VAL A 230 3.22 -19.28 5.63
C VAL A 230 2.15 -20.32 5.93
N ASP A 231 1.95 -20.66 7.21
CA ASP A 231 0.92 -21.62 7.61
C ASP A 231 -0.49 -21.13 7.21
N THR A 232 -0.71 -19.80 7.23
CA THR A 232 -1.97 -19.20 6.75
C THR A 232 -2.15 -19.36 5.24
N ILE A 233 -1.07 -19.22 4.46
CA ILE A 233 -1.09 -19.45 3.01
C ILE A 233 -1.40 -20.92 2.73
N LEU A 234 -0.68 -21.86 3.36
CA LEU A 234 -0.88 -23.29 3.14
C LEU A 234 -2.27 -23.77 3.60
N PHE A 235 -2.86 -23.14 4.62
CA PHE A 235 -4.22 -23.40 5.06
C PHE A 235 -5.28 -23.17 3.95
N LEU A 236 -4.98 -22.37 2.92
CA LEU A 236 -5.90 -22.13 1.80
C LEU A 236 -6.29 -23.42 1.05
N ASN A 237 -5.42 -24.45 1.06
CA ASN A 237 -5.75 -25.74 0.46
C ASN A 237 -6.93 -26.44 1.12
N GLN A 238 -7.22 -26.13 2.39
CA GLN A 238 -8.39 -26.67 3.10
C GLN A 238 -9.70 -25.99 2.67
N LEU A 239 -9.63 -24.89 1.92
CA LEU A 239 -10.80 -24.11 1.50
C LEU A 239 -11.28 -24.48 0.09
N LYS A 240 -10.44 -25.13 -0.72
CA LYS A 240 -10.85 -25.69 -2.01
C LYS A 240 -11.61 -26.99 -1.74
N LYS A 241 -12.90 -26.99 -2.04
CA LYS A 241 -13.69 -28.22 -2.23
C LYS A 241 -13.48 -28.71 -3.65
#